data_AF-A0A8S8ZEQ1-F1
#
_entry.id   AF-A0A8S8ZEQ1-F1
#
_cell.length_a   1.000
_cell.length_b   1.000
_cell.length_c   1.000
_cell.angle_alpha   90.00
_cell.angle_beta   90.00
_cell.angle_gamma   90.00
#
_symmetry.space_group_name_H-M   'P 1'
#
loop_
_entity.id
_entity.type
_entity.pdbx_description
1 polymer ?
#
loop_
_entity_poly.entity_id
_entity_poly.type
_entity_poly.pdbx_seq_one_letter_code
_entity_poly.pdbx_strand_id
1 'polypeptide(L)'
;MTEAVSDTGADVSVIYVPARFAASAIIEAAEAFHKIRGGGLIVCITEGIPTLDMVRSIGHLSDKPGVRLIGPNCPGIITPGEQGGCKVGIMPG
;
A
#
# COMPACT_ATOMS: atom_id res chain seq x y z
N MET A 1 -9.93 1.44 5.96
CA MET A 1 -9.61 0.49 4.88
C MET A 1 -10.60 -0.66 4.75
N THR A 2 -10.94 -1.37 5.83
CA THR A 2 -11.83 -2.55 5.82
C THR A 2 -13.15 -2.34 5.06
N GLU A 3 -13.91 -1.31 5.40
CA GLU A 3 -15.19 -0.98 4.75
C GLU A 3 -15.00 -0.75 3.24
N ALA A 4 -14.05 0.10 2.85
CA ALA A 4 -13.78 0.39 1.44
C ALA A 4 -13.39 -0.86 0.64
N VAL A 5 -12.59 -1.77 1.20
CA VAL A 5 -12.21 -3.03 0.52
C VAL A 5 -13.43 -3.95 0.40
N SER A 6 -14.26 -4.05 1.43
CA SER A 6 -15.49 -4.86 1.40
C SER A 6 -16.50 -4.36 0.37
N ASP A 7 -16.67 -3.04 0.25
CA ASP A 7 -17.70 -2.44 -0.60
C ASP A 7 -17.27 -2.36 -2.07
N THR A 8 -15.98 -2.09 -2.32
CA THR A 8 -15.47 -1.87 -3.69
C THR A 8 -14.77 -3.09 -4.28
N GLY A 9 -14.37 -4.06 -3.45
CA GLY A 9 -13.55 -5.20 -3.86
C GLY A 9 -12.12 -4.83 -4.27
N ALA A 10 -11.65 -3.61 -3.97
CA ALA A 10 -10.33 -3.12 -4.34
C ALA A 10 -9.21 -4.09 -3.96
N ASP A 11 -8.21 -4.20 -4.84
CA ASP A 11 -7.02 -5.05 -4.70
C ASP A 11 -5.72 -4.28 -4.47
N VAL A 12 -5.76 -2.97 -4.69
CA VAL A 12 -4.65 -2.05 -4.53
C VAL A 12 -5.07 -0.85 -3.67
N SER A 13 -4.15 -0.40 -2.81
CA SER A 13 -4.28 0.84 -2.04
C SER A 13 -3.05 1.72 -2.25
N VAL A 14 -3.26 3.04 -2.26
CA VAL A 14 -2.17 4.02 -2.33
C VAL A 14 -2.21 4.94 -1.11
N ILE A 15 -1.05 5.22 -0.53
CA ILE A 15 -0.90 5.98 0.71
C ILE A 15 -0.21 7.31 0.42
N TYR A 16 -0.94 8.40 0.71
CA TYR A 16 -0.53 9.80 0.54
C TYR A 16 -0.49 10.59 1.86
N VAL A 17 -0.47 9.90 3.00
CA VAL A 17 -0.54 10.55 4.32
C VAL A 17 0.83 11.12 4.74
N PRO A 18 0.87 12.12 5.64
CA PRO A 18 2.12 12.59 6.24
C PRO A 18 2.94 11.48 6.91
N ALA A 19 4.27 11.63 6.96
CA ALA A 19 5.23 10.63 7.47
C ALA A 19 4.85 10.01 8.82
N ARG A 20 4.40 10.84 9.77
CA ARG A 20 3.99 10.40 11.12
C ARG A 20 2.81 9.44 11.15
N PHE A 21 2.06 9.31 10.05
CA PHE A 21 0.88 8.45 9.93
C PHE A 21 1.10 7.27 8.97
N ALA A 22 2.18 7.27 8.19
CA ALA A 22 2.36 6.32 7.10
C ALA A 22 2.54 4.88 7.59
N ALA A 23 3.26 4.67 8.69
CA ALA A 23 3.41 3.34 9.28
C ALA A 23 2.07 2.73 9.74
N SER A 24 1.26 3.50 10.46
CA SER A 24 -0.08 3.08 10.86
C SER A 24 -0.99 2.81 9.65
N ALA A 25 -0.91 3.63 8.61
CA ALA A 25 -1.69 3.43 7.38
C ALA A 25 -1.27 2.15 6.63
N ILE A 26 0.03 1.84 6.58
CA ILE A 26 0.53 0.59 5.98
C ILE A 26 0.00 -0.62 6.75
N ILE A 27 0.05 -0.56 8.08
CA ILE A 27 -0.44 -1.63 8.96
C ILE A 27 -1.94 -1.85 8.76
N GLU A 28 -2.75 -0.78 8.80
CA GLU A 28 -4.20 -0.86 8.61
C GLU A 28 -4.56 -1.44 7.23
N ALA A 29 -3.88 -0.98 6.18
CA ALA A 29 -4.09 -1.49 4.82
C ALA A 29 -3.71 -2.98 4.72
N ALA A 30 -2.61 -3.38 5.36
CA ALA A 30 -2.16 -4.77 5.34
C ALA A 30 -3.14 -5.70 6.06
N GLU A 31 -3.63 -5.30 7.24
CA GLU A 31 -4.65 -6.05 7.97
C GLU A 31 -5.94 -6.20 7.17
N ALA A 32 -6.43 -5.11 6.57
CA ALA A 32 -7.64 -5.13 5.77
C ALA A 32 -7.51 -6.08 4.56
N PHE A 33 -6.43 -5.97 3.78
CA PHE A 33 -6.22 -6.84 2.62
C PHE A 33 -6.04 -8.31 3.00
N HIS A 34 -5.24 -8.58 4.02
CA HIS A 34 -5.00 -9.96 4.47
C HIS A 34 -6.31 -10.60 4.96
N LYS A 35 -7.09 -9.89 5.77
CA LYS A 35 -8.32 -10.43 6.37
C LYS A 35 -9.46 -10.60 5.36
N ILE A 36 -9.65 -9.64 4.46
CA ILE A 36 -10.82 -9.64 3.56
C ILE A 36 -10.53 -10.41 2.28
N ARG A 37 -9.32 -10.28 1.72
CA ARG A 37 -9.00 -10.84 0.39
C ARG A 37 -7.90 -11.89 0.39
N GLY A 38 -7.21 -12.11 1.51
CA GLY A 38 -6.04 -12.98 1.58
C GLY A 38 -4.81 -12.42 0.86
N GLY A 39 -4.84 -11.16 0.42
CA GLY A 39 -3.76 -10.54 -0.34
C GLY A 39 -4.13 -9.24 -1.02
N GLY A 40 -3.12 -8.45 -1.38
CA GLY A 40 -3.30 -7.13 -1.98
C GLY A 40 -1.98 -6.40 -2.19
N LEU A 41 -2.05 -5.21 -2.80
CA LEU A 41 -0.90 -4.35 -3.01
C LEU A 41 -1.09 -3.00 -2.31
N ILE A 42 -0.08 -2.59 -1.56
CA ILE A 42 -0.02 -1.29 -0.92
C ILE A 42 1.11 -0.50 -1.60
N VAL A 43 0.82 0.70 -2.05
CA VAL A 43 1.80 1.63 -2.61
C VAL A 43 1.93 2.82 -1.67
N CYS A 44 3.08 2.99 -1.04
CA CYS A 44 3.34 4.11 -0.14
C CYS A 44 4.26 5.14 -0.80
N ILE A 45 3.74 6.35 -0.99
CA ILE A 45 4.50 7.44 -1.62
C ILE A 45 5.32 8.20 -0.59
N THR A 46 4.82 8.28 0.64
CA THR A 46 5.32 9.13 1.70
C THR A 46 6.83 8.97 1.95
N GLU A 47 7.52 10.12 2.03
CA GLU A 47 8.94 10.23 2.36
C GLU A 47 9.16 10.63 3.83
N GLY A 48 10.38 10.41 4.34
CA GLY A 48 10.78 10.87 5.68
C GLY A 48 10.16 10.08 6.84
N ILE A 49 9.68 8.86 6.60
CA ILE A 49 9.16 7.99 7.66
C ILE A 49 10.34 7.55 8.56
N PRO A 50 10.23 7.68 9.90
CA PRO A 50 11.27 7.20 10.80
C PRO A 50 11.60 5.72 10.59
N THR A 51 12.88 5.37 10.58
CA THR A 51 13.36 4.01 10.32
C THR A 51 12.74 2.97 11.25
N LEU A 52 12.57 3.31 12.54
CA LEU A 52 11.97 2.39 13.51
C LEU A 52 10.51 2.05 13.17
N ASP A 53 9.74 3.03 12.71
CA ASP A 53 8.36 2.82 12.30
C ASP A 53 8.29 1.98 11.02
N MET A 54 9.27 2.16 10.12
CA MET A 54 9.39 1.30 8.94
C MET A 54 9.72 -0.15 9.29
N VAL A 55 10.66 -0.41 10.20
CA VAL A 55 10.97 -1.78 10.65
C VAL A 55 9.75 -2.45 11.25
N ARG A 56 8.98 -1.73 12.08
CA ARG A 56 7.71 -2.22 12.65
C ARG A 56 6.69 -2.55 11.56
N SER A 57 6.53 -1.68 10.58
CA SER A 57 5.58 -1.85 9.47
C SER A 57 5.93 -3.07 8.62
N ILE A 58 7.21 -3.23 8.26
CA ILE A 58 7.70 -4.37 7.48
C ILE A 58 7.58 -5.68 8.27
N GLY A 59 7.94 -5.67 9.56
CA GLY A 59 7.76 -6.85 10.42
C GLY A 59 6.30 -7.27 10.54
N HIS A 60 5.37 -6.32 10.62
CA HIS A 60 3.94 -6.63 10.64
C HIS A 60 3.43 -7.17 9.28
N LEU A 61 4.07 -6.75 8.18
CA LEU A 61 3.75 -7.20 6.83
C LEU A 61 4.27 -8.61 6.54
N SER A 62 5.41 -9.01 7.11
CA SER A 62 5.99 -10.35 6.90
C SER A 62 5.08 -11.48 7.39
N ASP A 63 4.21 -11.19 8.37
CA ASP A 63 3.22 -12.14 8.89
C ASP A 63 1.96 -12.24 8.02
N LYS A 64 1.89 -11.51 6.89
CA LYS A 64 0.71 -11.42 6.00
C LYS A 64 1.06 -11.89 4.60
N PRO A 65 1.14 -13.21 4.37
CA PRO A 65 1.40 -13.73 3.03
C PRO A 65 0.36 -13.20 2.04
N GLY A 66 0.81 -12.89 0.82
CA GLY A 66 -0.04 -12.35 -0.24
C GLY A 66 -0.24 -10.83 -0.21
N VAL A 67 0.10 -10.14 0.87
CA VAL A 67 0.11 -8.67 0.92
C VAL A 67 1.50 -8.16 0.56
N ARG A 68 1.57 -7.20 -0.36
CA ARG A 68 2.82 -6.62 -0.84
C ARG A 68 2.84 -5.12 -0.59
N LEU A 69 4.02 -4.59 -0.30
CA LEU A 69 4.27 -3.15 -0.16
C LEU A 69 5.26 -2.70 -1.23
N ILE A 70 4.95 -1.62 -1.93
CA ILE A 70 5.87 -0.88 -2.79
C ILE A 70 6.07 0.51 -2.19
N GLY A 71 7.33 0.92 -2.11
CA GLY A 71 7.75 2.07 -1.30
C GLY A 71 8.14 1.66 0.13
N PRO A 72 8.21 2.61 1.08
CA PRO A 72 7.92 4.05 0.95
C PRO A 72 8.93 4.78 0.07
N ASN A 73 8.78 6.10 -0.08
CA ASN A 73 9.67 6.90 -0.91
C ASN A 73 9.76 6.34 -2.35
N CYS A 74 8.59 6.03 -2.91
CA CYS A 74 8.45 5.53 -4.27
C CYS A 74 7.37 6.34 -4.97
N PRO A 75 7.58 6.82 -6.21
CA PRO A 75 6.55 7.55 -6.95
C PRO A 75 5.38 6.65 -7.37
N GLY A 76 5.49 5.33 -7.20
CA GLY A 76 4.44 4.35 -7.42
C GLY A 76 4.80 3.29 -8.46
N ILE A 77 3.80 2.70 -9.08
CA ILE A 77 3.96 1.73 -10.18
C ILE A 77 3.00 1.98 -11.33
N ILE A 78 3.45 1.64 -12.53
CA ILE A 78 2.64 1.68 -13.74
C ILE A 78 2.75 0.36 -14.48
N THR A 79 1.61 -0.15 -14.93
CA THR A 79 1.54 -1.20 -15.94
C THR A 79 0.98 -0.57 -17.20
N PRO A 80 1.83 -0.33 -18.22
CA PRO A 80 1.37 0.13 -19.53
C PRO A 80 0.48 -0.93 -20.19
N GLY A 81 -0.46 -0.50 -21.02
CA GLY A 81 -1.25 -1.43 -21.84
C GLY A 81 -2.08 -0.73 -22.90
N GLU A 82 -2.05 -1.25 -24.12
CA GLU A 82 -2.74 -0.67 -25.30
C GLU A 82 -4.28 -0.75 -25.17
N GLN A 83 -4.79 -1.76 -24.46
CA GLN A 83 -6.22 -2.01 -24.27
C GLN A 83 -6.68 -1.76 -22.82
N GLY A 84 -5.80 -1.17 -22.02
CA GLY A 84 -5.99 -1.00 -20.58
C GLY A 84 -4.68 -1.21 -19.83
N GLY A 85 -4.33 -0.24 -19.00
CA GLY A 85 -3.20 -0.26 -18.08
C GLY A 85 -3.63 0.33 -16.75
N CYS A 86 -2.75 0.27 -15.76
CA CYS A 86 -3.04 0.82 -14.44
C CYS A 86 -1.86 1.66 -13.96
N LYS A 87 -2.16 2.86 -13.46
CA LYS A 87 -1.20 3.77 -12.85
C LYS A 87 -1.60 4.01 -11.41
N VAL A 88 -0.70 3.69 -10.49
CA VAL A 88 -0.90 3.89 -9.05
C VAL A 88 0.28 4.69 -8.53
N GLY A 89 0.04 5.96 -8.21
CA GLY A 89 1.07 6.88 -7.73
C GLY A 89 1.08 8.22 -8.46
N ILE A 90 2.23 8.90 -8.42
CA ILE A 90 2.43 10.28 -8.87
C ILE A 90 3.46 10.41 -10.00
N MET A 91 3.77 9.32 -10.70
CA MET A 91 4.68 9.39 -11.86
C MET A 91 4.13 10.38 -12.91
N PRO A 92 4.97 11.20 -13.55
CA PRO A 92 4.53 12.04 -14.67
C PRO A 92 4.18 11.17 -15.89
N GLY A 93 3.21 11.60 -16.69
CA GLY A 93 2.63 10.81 -17.80
C GLY A 93 1.33 10.16 -17.37
#